data_AF-A0A2S4JUS6-F1
#
_entry.id   AF-A0A2S4JUS6-F1
#
_cell.length_a   1.000
_cell.length_b   1.000
_cell.length_c   1.000
_cell.angle_alpha   90.00
_cell.angle_beta   90.00
_cell.angle_gamma   90.00
#
_symmetry.space_group_name_H-M   'P 1'
#
loop_
_entity.id
_entity.type
_entity.pdbx_description
1 polymer ?
#
loop_
_entity_poly.entity_id
_entity_poly.type
_entity_poly.pdbx_seq_one_letter_code
_entity_poly.pdbx_strand_id
1 'polypeptide(L)'
;MYSLPGFRTMVGVLLCLVIPGRVDLAAREGLYAPHRPGDAALVRVVNLSPRKDSPPLRLGPVRFPPKPAMTAGPYRPVPRGVYRLPGPERTVVSPEPASFVTIVTGFAPEPGEKHHVFQDTPHDDPARAQLVFYNLSEKELGLVVADSGKAIFPPFSGPASATVALNAVAVELEIRHNGVAMVVTEVLLSRGDSTAVFAVPRHPGLVGFTARASVVQD
;
A
#
# COMPACT_ATOMS: atom_id res chain seq x y z
N MET A 1 51.51 65.50 19.24
CA MET A 1 50.36 66.33 19.66
C MET A 1 49.10 65.51 19.45
N TYR A 2 48.33 65.33 20.51
CA TYR A 2 47.18 64.41 20.62
C TYR A 2 45.96 64.88 19.80
N SER A 3 45.26 63.96 19.13
CA SER A 3 43.78 63.93 19.11
C SER A 3 43.25 62.65 18.44
N LEU A 4 42.63 61.78 19.23
CA LEU A 4 41.51 60.88 18.85
C LEU A 4 40.24 61.59 19.34
N PRO A 5 39.06 61.50 18.68
CA PRO A 5 38.24 60.28 18.82
C PRO A 5 37.25 59.99 17.67
N GLY A 6 36.68 58.78 17.67
CA GLY A 6 35.50 58.49 16.84
C GLY A 6 35.09 57.02 16.74
N PHE A 7 35.33 56.19 17.75
CA PHE A 7 34.83 54.81 17.76
C PHE A 7 33.33 54.82 18.12
N ARG A 8 32.46 54.72 17.11
CA ARG A 8 31.03 54.46 17.32
C ARG A 8 30.81 52.96 17.33
N THR A 9 30.74 52.40 18.54
CA THR A 9 30.33 51.01 18.79
C THR A 9 28.87 50.85 18.38
N MET A 10 28.62 50.27 17.21
CA MET A 10 27.28 49.83 16.82
C MET A 10 27.07 48.41 17.34
N VAL A 11 26.46 48.29 18.51
CA VAL A 11 26.01 47.01 19.08
C VAL A 11 24.81 46.55 18.25
N GLY A 12 25.07 45.69 17.26
CA GLY A 12 24.03 44.97 16.52
C GLY A 12 23.45 43.89 17.41
N VAL A 13 22.24 44.12 17.94
CA VAL A 13 21.44 43.09 18.61
C VAL A 13 21.00 42.07 17.55
N LEU A 14 21.68 40.93 17.50
CA LEU A 14 21.27 39.77 16.72
C LEU A 14 20.07 39.11 17.42
N LEU A 15 18.88 39.50 16.99
CA LEU A 15 17.62 38.87 17.41
C LEU A 15 17.54 37.50 16.75
N CYS A 16 18.02 36.46 17.44
CA CYS A 16 17.77 35.06 17.09
C CYS A 16 16.27 34.77 17.24
N LEU A 17 15.52 34.97 16.17
CA LEU A 17 14.14 34.50 16.04
C LEU A 17 14.20 32.97 15.98
N VAL A 18 14.15 32.32 17.14
CA VAL A 18 13.89 30.89 17.24
C VAL A 18 12.45 30.71 16.78
N ILE A 19 12.28 30.43 15.48
CA ILE A 19 11.01 29.92 14.96
C ILE A 19 10.88 28.54 15.60
N PRO A 20 9.92 28.28 16.52
CA PRO A 20 9.63 26.92 16.90
C PRO A 20 9.18 26.22 15.62
N GLY A 21 10.05 25.35 15.11
CA GLY A 21 9.68 24.44 14.04
C GLY A 21 8.39 23.76 14.50
N ARG A 22 7.32 23.95 13.71
CA ARG A 22 6.12 23.15 13.87
C ARG A 22 6.57 21.71 13.62
N VAL A 23 6.84 20.99 14.71
CA VAL A 23 6.86 19.55 14.69
C VAL A 23 5.44 19.19 14.28
N ASP A 24 5.28 18.83 13.02
CA ASP A 24 4.01 18.40 12.47
C ASP A 24 3.64 17.12 13.22
N LEU A 25 2.83 17.28 14.26
CA LEU A 25 2.33 16.20 15.10
C LEU A 25 1.23 15.40 14.38
N ALA A 26 1.13 15.51 13.05
CA ALA A 26 0.18 14.81 12.20
C ALA A 26 0.65 13.39 11.81
N ALA A 27 1.86 12.97 12.19
CA ALA A 27 2.44 11.68 11.79
C ALA A 27 2.31 10.55 12.85
N ARG A 28 1.47 10.72 13.89
CA ARG A 28 1.42 9.80 15.04
C ARG A 28 0.03 9.49 15.61
N GLU A 29 -1.05 9.57 14.83
CA GLU A 29 -2.24 8.75 15.13
C GLU A 29 -2.02 7.31 14.65
N GLY A 30 -0.97 6.71 15.20
CA GLY A 30 -0.87 5.29 15.39
C GLY A 30 -1.27 5.03 16.83
N LEU A 31 -2.24 4.14 17.03
CA LEU A 31 -2.08 3.16 18.10
C LEU A 31 -2.94 1.90 17.92
N TYR A 32 -4.11 1.93 17.25
CA TYR A 32 -4.91 0.71 16.98
C TYR A 32 -5.84 0.93 15.78
N ALA A 33 -5.64 0.15 14.69
CA ALA A 33 -6.47 -0.02 13.47
C ALA A 33 -7.04 1.23 12.77
N PRO A 34 -7.04 1.32 11.41
CA PRO A 34 -7.74 2.40 10.73
C PRO A 34 -9.22 2.46 11.15
N HIS A 35 -9.69 3.64 11.55
CA HIS A 35 -11.09 3.87 11.91
C HIS A 35 -11.98 3.47 10.72
N ARG A 36 -12.79 2.42 10.90
CA ARG A 36 -13.71 1.95 9.85
C ARG A 36 -14.94 2.85 9.83
N PRO A 37 -15.26 3.51 8.70
CA PRO A 37 -16.52 4.23 8.59
C PRO A 37 -17.67 3.23 8.67
N GLY A 38 -18.61 3.43 9.60
CA GLY A 38 -19.64 2.44 9.93
C GLY A 38 -20.61 2.13 8.77
N ASP A 39 -20.77 3.05 7.82
CA ASP A 39 -21.69 2.93 6.68
C ASP A 39 -20.98 2.79 5.32
N ALA A 40 -19.65 2.79 5.30
CA ALA A 40 -18.84 2.72 4.08
C ALA A 40 -17.91 1.51 4.08
N ALA A 41 -17.52 1.08 2.89
CA ALA A 41 -16.37 0.20 2.70
C ALA A 41 -15.11 1.04 2.51
N LEU A 42 -13.96 0.52 2.93
CA LEU A 42 -12.66 1.07 2.57
C LEU A 42 -12.16 0.37 1.32
N VAL A 43 -12.08 1.09 0.20
CA VAL A 43 -11.66 0.54 -1.09
C VAL A 43 -10.34 1.17 -1.52
N ARG A 44 -9.37 0.36 -1.97
CA ARG A 44 -8.16 0.83 -2.64
C ARG A 44 -8.08 0.30 -4.07
N VAL A 45 -7.32 1.02 -4.90
CA VAL A 45 -7.02 0.64 -6.29
C VAL A 45 -5.53 0.37 -6.43
N VAL A 46 -5.21 -0.74 -7.08
CA VAL A 46 -3.85 -1.17 -7.41
C VAL A 46 -3.69 -1.23 -8.92
N ASN A 47 -2.60 -0.67 -9.43
CA ASN A 47 -2.25 -0.73 -10.84
C ASN A 47 -1.14 -1.75 -11.05
N LEU A 48 -1.42 -2.83 -11.78
CA LEU A 48 -0.42 -3.82 -12.17
C LEU A 48 0.21 -3.55 -13.54
N SER A 49 -0.23 -2.51 -14.24
CA SER A 49 0.38 -2.21 -15.53
C SER A 49 1.85 -1.84 -15.32
N PRO A 50 2.79 -2.46 -16.05
CA PRO A 50 4.21 -2.17 -15.89
C PRO A 50 4.65 -0.93 -16.69
N ARG A 51 3.77 -0.34 -17.50
CA ARG A 51 4.16 0.68 -18.50
C ARG A 51 3.26 1.91 -18.53
N LYS A 52 2.03 1.82 -18.03
CA LYS A 52 1.09 2.94 -18.04
C LYS A 52 0.49 3.15 -16.67
N ASP A 53 0.17 4.41 -16.40
CA ASP A 53 -0.68 4.75 -15.28
C ASP A 53 -2.06 4.13 -15.48
N SER A 54 -2.74 3.79 -14.38
CA SER A 54 -4.12 3.33 -14.47
C SER A 54 -5.01 4.48 -14.95
N PRO A 55 -6.09 4.18 -15.70
CA PRO A 55 -7.14 5.18 -15.88
C PRO A 55 -7.72 5.58 -14.51
N PRO A 56 -8.33 6.78 -14.40
CA PRO A 56 -9.09 7.12 -13.20
C PRO A 56 -10.28 6.17 -13.05
N LEU A 57 -10.56 5.76 -11.80
CA LEU A 57 -11.74 4.94 -11.47
C LEU A 57 -12.74 5.75 -10.66
N ARG A 58 -14.03 5.47 -10.82
CA ARG A 58 -15.11 6.07 -10.02
C ARG A 58 -16.01 4.99 -9.46
N LEU A 59 -16.31 5.08 -8.16
CA LEU A 59 -17.30 4.28 -7.46
C LEU A 59 -18.31 5.23 -6.82
N GLY A 60 -19.43 5.47 -7.50
CA GLY A 60 -20.41 6.49 -7.10
C GLY A 60 -19.78 7.90 -7.05
N PRO A 61 -19.88 8.62 -5.91
CA PRO A 61 -19.28 9.95 -5.78
C PRO A 61 -17.75 9.91 -5.60
N VAL A 62 -17.16 8.75 -5.30
CA VAL A 62 -15.75 8.62 -4.93
C VAL A 62 -14.89 8.45 -6.17
N ARG A 63 -13.87 9.31 -6.31
CA ARG A 63 -12.89 9.27 -7.40
C ARG A 63 -11.56 8.71 -6.92
N PHE A 64 -11.05 7.75 -7.66
CA PHE A 64 -9.69 7.25 -7.56
C PHE A 64 -8.85 7.88 -8.68
N PRO A 65 -7.81 8.67 -8.35
CA PRO A 65 -6.94 9.25 -9.36
C PRO A 65 -6.13 8.15 -10.07
N PRO A 66 -5.60 8.43 -11.27
CA PRO A 66 -4.64 7.56 -11.93
C PRO A 66 -3.52 7.12 -10.97
N LYS A 67 -3.11 5.86 -11.09
CA LYS A 67 -2.05 5.28 -10.28
C LYS A 67 -0.84 4.98 -11.14
N PRO A 68 0.37 5.36 -10.72
CA PRO A 68 1.60 4.97 -11.42
C PRO A 68 1.67 3.46 -11.63
N ALA A 69 2.41 3.06 -12.66
CA ALA A 69 2.71 1.66 -12.94
C ALA A 69 3.21 0.93 -11.67
N MET A 70 2.69 -0.27 -11.42
CA MET A 70 3.10 -1.13 -10.30
C MET A 70 2.98 -0.48 -8.91
N THR A 71 1.88 0.25 -8.66
CA THR A 71 1.64 0.90 -7.36
C THR A 71 0.26 0.62 -6.80
N ALA A 72 0.13 0.73 -5.47
CA ALA A 72 -1.14 0.72 -4.76
C ALA A 72 -1.49 2.11 -4.23
N GLY A 73 -2.76 2.50 -4.33
CA GLY A 73 -3.28 3.69 -3.69
C GLY A 73 -3.65 3.47 -2.22
N PRO A 74 -3.88 4.57 -1.47
CA PRO A 74 -4.54 4.49 -0.18
C PRO A 74 -5.99 4.01 -0.33
N TYR A 75 -6.54 3.43 0.73
CA TYR A 75 -7.95 3.15 0.90
C TYR A 75 -8.73 4.46 1.02
N ARG A 76 -9.93 4.48 0.44
CA ARG A 76 -10.90 5.57 0.51
C ARG A 76 -12.25 5.03 0.95
N PRO A 77 -13.02 5.77 1.77
CA PRO A 77 -14.39 5.40 2.09
C PRO A 77 -15.23 5.43 0.80
N VAL A 78 -15.94 4.35 0.52
CA VAL A 78 -16.89 4.20 -0.57
C VAL A 78 -18.24 3.81 0.01
N PRO A 79 -19.31 4.57 -0.25
CA PRO A 79 -20.64 4.24 0.23
C PRO A 79 -21.07 2.83 -0.22
N ARG A 80 -22.05 2.27 0.48
CA ARG A 80 -22.72 1.05 0.01
C ARG A 80 -23.32 1.29 -1.38
N GLY A 81 -23.11 0.33 -2.29
CA GLY A 81 -23.72 0.37 -3.61
C GLY A 81 -23.22 -0.76 -4.50
N VAL A 82 -23.82 -0.86 -5.69
CA VAL A 82 -23.39 -1.78 -6.74
C VAL A 82 -22.74 -0.96 -7.84
N TYR A 83 -21.45 -1.14 -8.02
CA TYR A 83 -20.64 -0.36 -8.96
C TYR A 83 -20.15 -1.25 -10.09
N ARG A 84 -20.18 -0.72 -11.32
CA ARG A 84 -19.60 -1.40 -12.48
C ARG A 84 -18.25 -0.78 -12.79
N LEU A 85 -17.22 -1.63 -12.85
CA LEU A 85 -15.88 -1.19 -13.25
C LEU A 85 -15.81 -1.00 -14.78
N PRO A 86 -15.05 -0.02 -15.27
CA PRO A 86 -14.84 0.17 -16.70
C PRO A 86 -13.98 -0.96 -17.26
N GLY A 87 -14.35 -1.54 -18.39
CA GLY A 87 -13.57 -2.61 -19.02
C GLY A 87 -14.43 -3.48 -19.94
N PRO A 88 -13.80 -4.36 -20.74
CA PRO A 88 -14.52 -5.31 -21.59
C PRO A 88 -15.28 -6.34 -20.75
N GLU A 89 -14.66 -6.83 -19.67
CA GLU A 89 -15.35 -7.59 -18.64
C GLU A 89 -16.12 -6.61 -17.74
N ARG A 90 -17.44 -6.73 -17.71
CA ARG A 90 -18.33 -5.89 -16.89
C ARG A 90 -18.26 -6.30 -15.41
N THR A 91 -17.08 -6.23 -14.81
CA THR A 91 -16.89 -6.56 -13.39
C THR A 91 -17.76 -5.68 -12.52
N VAL A 92 -18.53 -6.31 -11.64
CA VAL A 92 -19.39 -5.64 -10.66
C VAL A 92 -18.75 -5.76 -9.29
N VAL A 93 -18.69 -4.66 -8.56
CA VAL A 93 -18.21 -4.57 -7.19
C VAL A 93 -19.37 -4.10 -6.32
N SER A 94 -19.65 -4.82 -5.25
CA SER A 94 -20.66 -4.43 -4.25
C SER A 94 -20.03 -4.46 -2.86
N PRO A 95 -19.23 -3.45 -2.48
CA PRO A 95 -18.55 -3.44 -1.19
C PRO A 95 -19.55 -3.41 -0.03
N GLU A 96 -19.33 -4.27 0.97
CA GLU A 96 -20.13 -4.27 2.18
C GLU A 96 -19.63 -3.20 3.16
N PRO A 97 -20.52 -2.59 3.98
CA PRO A 97 -20.09 -1.68 5.04
C PRO A 97 -19.04 -2.28 5.98
N ALA A 98 -18.17 -1.43 6.53
CA ALA A 98 -17.09 -1.81 7.45
C ALA A 98 -16.09 -2.84 6.89
N SER A 99 -16.00 -2.96 5.57
CA SER A 99 -15.14 -3.91 4.90
C SER A 99 -13.96 -3.28 4.16
N PHE A 100 -12.93 -4.06 3.87
CA PHE A 100 -11.75 -3.62 3.11
C PHE A 100 -11.72 -4.33 1.76
N VAL A 101 -11.60 -3.55 0.68
CA VAL A 101 -11.62 -4.07 -0.70
C VAL A 101 -10.40 -3.58 -1.47
N THR A 102 -9.67 -4.51 -2.07
CA THR A 102 -8.61 -4.20 -3.03
C THR A 102 -9.08 -4.49 -4.44
N ILE A 103 -9.16 -3.45 -5.27
CA ILE A 103 -9.42 -3.56 -6.70
C ILE A 103 -8.10 -3.50 -7.45
N VAL A 104 -7.79 -4.56 -8.18
CA VAL A 104 -6.57 -4.71 -8.95
C VAL A 104 -6.89 -4.53 -10.43
N THR A 105 -6.17 -3.61 -11.08
CA THR A 105 -6.38 -3.18 -12.47
C THR A 105 -5.12 -3.44 -13.31
N GLY A 106 -5.23 -3.41 -14.64
CA GLY A 106 -4.07 -3.54 -15.53
C GLY A 106 -3.51 -4.95 -15.71
N PHE A 107 -4.31 -6.00 -15.48
CA PHE A 107 -3.89 -7.40 -15.55
C PHE A 107 -3.54 -7.92 -16.97
N ALA A 108 -3.92 -7.19 -18.03
CA ALA A 108 -3.62 -7.59 -19.41
C ALA A 108 -3.32 -6.38 -20.33
N PRO A 109 -2.37 -6.50 -21.27
CA PRO A 109 -2.11 -5.49 -22.30
C PRO A 109 -3.12 -5.63 -23.46
N GLU A 110 -4.36 -5.16 -23.26
CA GLU A 110 -5.43 -4.93 -24.28
C GLU A 110 -5.91 -6.13 -25.14
N PRO A 111 -7.16 -6.17 -25.65
CA PRO A 111 -8.43 -5.71 -25.10
C PRO A 111 -9.02 -6.83 -24.23
N GLY A 112 -8.69 -6.83 -22.94
CA GLY A 112 -9.09 -7.88 -21.99
C GLY A 112 -8.76 -7.51 -20.56
N GLU A 113 -8.78 -6.20 -20.26
CA GLU A 113 -8.47 -5.71 -18.91
C GLU A 113 -9.48 -6.28 -17.91
N LYS A 114 -9.00 -7.27 -17.17
CA LYS A 114 -9.75 -7.93 -16.10
C LYS A 114 -9.42 -7.26 -14.78
N HIS A 115 -10.48 -6.94 -14.04
CA HIS A 115 -10.35 -6.48 -12.67
C HIS A 115 -10.42 -7.68 -11.74
N HIS A 116 -9.46 -7.76 -10.81
CA HIS A 116 -9.56 -8.67 -9.67
C HIS A 116 -9.97 -7.88 -8.44
N VAL A 117 -10.93 -8.42 -7.70
CA VAL A 117 -11.51 -7.78 -6.52
C VAL A 117 -11.26 -8.72 -5.36
N PHE A 118 -10.54 -8.22 -4.36
CA PHE A 118 -10.21 -8.98 -3.16
C PHE A 118 -10.90 -8.36 -1.96
N GLN A 119 -11.48 -9.22 -1.13
CA GLN A 119 -11.96 -8.86 0.19
C GLN A 119 -10.81 -9.04 1.19
N ASP A 120 -10.33 -7.94 1.76
CA ASP A 120 -9.19 -7.97 2.65
C ASP A 120 -9.62 -8.17 4.10
N THR A 121 -8.80 -8.87 4.87
CA THR A 121 -9.01 -9.03 6.31
C THR A 121 -8.54 -7.76 7.03
N PRO A 122 -9.40 -7.10 7.84
CA PRO A 122 -8.99 -5.93 8.60
C PRO A 122 -7.83 -6.25 9.55
N HIS A 123 -6.97 -5.26 9.79
CA HIS A 123 -5.90 -5.37 10.77
C HIS A 123 -6.31 -4.74 12.09
N ASP A 124 -6.67 -5.59 13.05
CA ASP A 124 -7.14 -5.16 14.38
C ASP A 124 -6.10 -5.41 15.48
N ASP A 125 -4.90 -5.87 15.12
CA ASP A 125 -3.83 -6.19 16.07
C ASP A 125 -2.71 -5.13 16.07
N PRO A 126 -2.80 -4.11 16.94
CA PRO A 126 -1.80 -3.05 17.11
C PRO A 126 -0.37 -3.52 17.45
N ALA A 127 -0.22 -4.67 18.08
CA ALA A 127 1.04 -5.13 18.66
C ALA A 127 1.86 -5.90 17.63
N ARG A 128 1.20 -6.35 16.56
CA ARG A 128 1.77 -7.09 15.45
C ARG A 128 1.69 -6.28 14.16
N ALA A 129 2.47 -6.68 13.17
CA ALA A 129 2.29 -6.26 11.80
C ALA A 129 1.33 -7.25 11.11
N GLN A 130 0.57 -6.78 10.13
CA GLN A 130 -0.14 -7.65 9.18
C GLN A 130 0.64 -7.71 7.87
N LEU A 131 0.81 -8.92 7.34
CA LEU A 131 1.32 -9.16 6.00
C LEU A 131 0.22 -9.81 5.17
N VAL A 132 0.00 -9.27 3.97
CA VAL A 132 -0.93 -9.80 2.98
C VAL A 132 -0.14 -10.21 1.75
N PHE A 133 -0.32 -11.43 1.27
CA PHE A 133 0.29 -11.90 0.03
C PHE A 133 -0.77 -12.09 -1.05
N TYR A 134 -0.65 -11.35 -2.14
CA TYR A 134 -1.50 -11.47 -3.32
C TYR A 134 -0.76 -12.26 -4.40
N ASN A 135 -1.17 -13.51 -4.62
CA ASN A 135 -0.77 -14.25 -5.81
C ASN A 135 -1.71 -13.86 -6.96
N LEU A 136 -1.21 -13.04 -7.87
CA LEU A 136 -1.95 -12.59 -9.04
C LEU A 136 -1.63 -13.44 -10.28
N SER A 137 -0.95 -14.57 -10.12
CA SER A 137 -0.65 -15.51 -11.22
C SER A 137 -1.46 -16.79 -11.07
N GLU A 138 -1.57 -17.57 -12.15
CA GLU A 138 -2.16 -18.91 -12.10
C GLU A 138 -1.22 -19.97 -11.51
N LYS A 139 0.06 -19.61 -11.29
CA LYS A 139 1.05 -20.52 -10.70
C LYS A 139 0.77 -20.69 -9.21
N GLU A 140 1.08 -21.86 -8.67
CA GLU A 140 1.09 -22.08 -7.24
C GLU A 140 2.32 -21.37 -6.63
N LEU A 141 2.10 -20.32 -5.85
CA LEU A 141 3.17 -19.51 -5.28
C LEU A 141 3.12 -19.53 -3.75
N GLY A 142 4.27 -19.70 -3.12
CA GLY A 142 4.46 -19.54 -1.68
C GLY A 142 5.28 -18.29 -1.37
N LEU A 143 5.23 -17.84 -0.11
CA LEU A 143 6.06 -16.76 0.40
C LEU A 143 6.85 -17.26 1.61
N VAL A 144 8.17 -17.17 1.53
CA VAL A 144 9.08 -17.65 2.58
C VAL A 144 10.01 -16.53 3.03
N VAL A 145 10.60 -16.68 4.21
CA VAL A 145 11.76 -15.87 4.64
C VAL A 145 13.01 -16.38 3.92
N ALA A 146 13.76 -15.50 3.25
CA ALA A 146 14.88 -15.86 2.39
C ALA A 146 15.93 -16.72 3.11
N ASP A 147 16.49 -16.21 4.22
CA ASP A 147 17.59 -16.86 4.95
C ASP A 147 17.25 -18.23 5.54
N SER A 148 16.02 -18.39 6.02
CA SER A 148 15.61 -19.59 6.75
C SER A 148 14.81 -20.58 5.91
N GLY A 149 14.29 -20.16 4.75
CA GLY A 149 13.32 -20.91 3.96
C GLY A 149 11.99 -21.16 4.68
N LYS A 150 11.77 -20.58 5.86
CA LYS A 150 10.55 -20.77 6.64
C LYS A 150 9.36 -20.18 5.89
N ALA A 151 8.35 -21.01 5.66
CA ALA A 151 7.11 -20.57 5.03
C ALA A 151 6.35 -19.58 5.93
N ILE A 152 6.01 -18.43 5.36
CA ILE A 152 5.01 -17.51 5.91
C ILE A 152 3.65 -17.88 5.35
N PHE A 153 3.57 -18.07 4.03
CA PHE A 153 2.41 -18.60 3.35
C PHE A 153 2.82 -19.88 2.61
N PRO A 154 2.11 -21.01 2.83
CA PRO A 154 2.30 -22.19 2.00
C PRO A 154 1.91 -21.85 0.54
N PRO A 155 2.39 -22.62 -0.45
CA PRO A 155 2.01 -22.41 -1.83
C PRO A 155 0.50 -22.48 -2.05
N PHE A 156 -0.05 -21.54 -2.82
CA PHE A 156 -1.46 -21.57 -3.26
C PHE A 156 -1.61 -20.98 -4.66
N SER A 157 -2.58 -21.47 -5.43
CA SER A 157 -2.90 -20.98 -6.77
C SER A 157 -3.64 -19.65 -6.72
N GLY A 158 -3.30 -18.72 -7.62
CA GLY A 158 -3.98 -17.45 -7.78
C GLY A 158 -4.96 -17.45 -8.97
N PRO A 159 -5.68 -16.33 -9.20
CA PRO A 159 -5.62 -15.07 -8.45
C PRO A 159 -6.28 -15.18 -7.07
N ALA A 160 -5.50 -15.04 -5.99
CA ALA A 160 -5.94 -15.21 -4.61
C ALA A 160 -5.07 -14.40 -3.64
N SER A 161 -5.54 -14.22 -2.41
CA SER A 161 -4.80 -13.54 -1.35
C SER A 161 -4.85 -14.29 -0.03
N ALA A 162 -3.78 -14.21 0.75
CA ALA A 162 -3.70 -14.73 2.11
C ALA A 162 -3.14 -13.67 3.06
N THR A 163 -3.54 -13.74 4.34
CA THR A 163 -3.17 -12.74 5.35
C THR A 163 -2.64 -13.42 6.61
N VAL A 164 -1.63 -12.84 7.25
CA VAL A 164 -1.10 -13.31 8.53
C VAL A 164 -0.64 -12.13 9.40
N ALA A 165 -0.80 -12.26 10.71
CA ALA A 165 -0.27 -11.31 11.69
C ALA A 165 1.02 -11.86 12.32
N LEU A 166 2.07 -11.05 12.35
CA LEU A 166 3.43 -11.45 12.71
C LEU A 166 4.19 -10.32 13.44
N ASN A 167 5.37 -10.61 13.99
CA ASN A 167 6.15 -9.60 14.73
C ASN A 167 6.69 -8.51 13.79
N ALA A 168 6.76 -7.27 14.28
CA ALA A 168 7.40 -6.19 13.55
C ALA A 168 8.92 -6.44 13.42
N VAL A 169 9.41 -6.52 12.19
CA VAL A 169 10.79 -6.86 11.85
C VAL A 169 11.10 -6.44 10.41
N ALA A 170 12.35 -6.11 10.11
CA ALA A 170 12.84 -6.03 8.72
C ALA A 170 13.22 -7.45 8.26
N VAL A 171 12.68 -7.88 7.13
CA VAL A 171 12.87 -9.25 6.63
C VAL A 171 12.96 -9.27 5.12
N GLU A 172 13.85 -10.11 4.59
CA GLU A 172 13.90 -10.44 3.17
C GLU A 172 12.99 -11.64 2.88
N LEU A 173 12.09 -11.47 1.91
CA LEU A 173 11.09 -12.45 1.54
C LEU A 173 11.31 -12.94 0.12
N GLU A 174 11.08 -14.23 -0.09
CA GLU A 174 11.11 -14.84 -1.41
C GLU A 174 9.73 -15.35 -1.81
N ILE A 175 9.31 -14.99 -3.01
CA ILE A 175 8.18 -15.62 -3.67
C ILE A 175 8.70 -16.84 -4.42
N ARG A 176 8.22 -18.03 -4.07
CA ARG A 176 8.70 -19.30 -4.62
C ARG A 176 7.63 -20.01 -5.45
N HIS A 177 8.07 -20.69 -6.50
CA HIS A 177 7.28 -21.64 -7.27
C HIS A 177 8.03 -22.98 -7.32
N ASN A 178 7.39 -24.09 -6.92
CA ASN A 178 8.02 -25.42 -6.85
C ASN A 178 9.37 -25.42 -6.11
N GLY A 179 9.47 -24.65 -5.02
CA GLY A 179 10.68 -24.53 -4.21
C GLY A 179 11.75 -23.58 -4.77
N VAL A 180 11.61 -23.07 -5.99
CA VAL A 180 12.56 -22.16 -6.63
C VAL A 180 12.15 -20.70 -6.36
N ALA A 181 13.09 -19.88 -5.91
CA ALA A 181 12.89 -18.44 -5.74
C ALA A 181 12.70 -17.76 -7.10
N MET A 182 11.56 -17.07 -7.25
CA MET A 182 11.17 -16.35 -8.46
C MET A 182 11.41 -14.84 -8.31
N VAL A 183 11.20 -14.32 -7.10
CA VAL A 183 11.35 -12.90 -6.75
C VAL A 183 11.83 -12.82 -5.31
N VAL A 184 12.72 -11.87 -5.05
CA VAL A 184 13.20 -11.51 -3.71
C VAL A 184 12.81 -10.07 -3.42
N THR A 185 12.33 -9.79 -2.22
CA THR A 185 11.95 -8.44 -1.79
C THR A 185 12.21 -8.22 -0.32
N GLU A 186 12.81 -7.08 0.01
CA GLU A 186 12.91 -6.62 1.40
C GLU A 186 11.60 -5.98 1.84
N VAL A 187 11.18 -6.28 3.07
CA VAL A 187 9.96 -5.75 3.68
C VAL A 187 10.24 -5.29 5.10
N LEU A 188 9.88 -4.05 5.40
CA LEU A 188 9.86 -3.53 6.78
C LEU A 188 8.46 -3.66 7.38
N LEU A 189 8.29 -4.62 8.27
CA LEU A 189 7.04 -4.89 8.96
C LEU A 189 7.00 -4.06 10.25
N SER A 190 6.00 -3.19 10.37
CA SER A 190 5.86 -2.25 11.48
C SER A 190 4.60 -2.58 12.29
N ARG A 191 4.63 -2.35 13.61
CA ARG A 191 3.49 -2.63 14.49
C ARG A 191 2.29 -1.78 14.09
N GLY A 192 1.11 -2.40 14.03
CA GLY A 192 -0.14 -1.74 13.63
C GLY A 192 -0.25 -1.45 12.14
N ASP A 193 0.78 -1.74 11.34
CA ASP A 193 0.75 -1.55 9.89
C ASP A 193 0.35 -2.85 9.18
N SER A 194 -0.42 -2.69 8.10
CA SER A 194 -0.65 -3.75 7.12
C SER A 194 0.21 -3.52 5.88
N THR A 195 1.03 -4.50 5.52
CA THR A 195 1.89 -4.47 4.33
C THR A 195 1.48 -5.57 3.36
N ALA A 196 1.35 -5.22 2.09
CA ALA A 196 1.02 -6.15 1.02
C ALA A 196 2.27 -6.47 0.18
N VAL A 197 2.40 -7.74 -0.20
CA VAL A 197 3.34 -8.24 -1.21
C VAL A 197 2.50 -8.75 -2.37
N PHE A 198 2.78 -8.27 -3.58
CA PHE A 198 2.08 -8.65 -4.79
C PHE A 198 2.99 -9.47 -5.69
N ALA A 199 2.55 -10.65 -6.11
CA ALA A 199 3.21 -11.46 -7.13
C ALA A 199 2.47 -11.32 -8.46
N VAL A 200 3.05 -10.61 -9.42
CA VAL A 200 2.41 -10.21 -10.68
C VAL A 200 2.99 -11.02 -11.85
N PRO A 201 2.16 -11.74 -12.64
CA PRO A 201 2.64 -12.44 -13.82
C PRO A 201 3.15 -11.45 -14.87
N ARG A 202 4.34 -11.71 -15.42
CA ARG A 202 4.92 -10.89 -16.50
C ARG A 202 5.65 -11.78 -17.47
N HIS A 203 5.24 -11.84 -18.73
CA HIS A 203 5.92 -12.72 -19.70
C HIS A 203 7.40 -12.31 -19.91
N PRO A 204 8.39 -13.23 -19.82
CA PRO A 204 8.32 -14.61 -19.30
C PRO A 204 8.81 -14.67 -17.84
N GLY A 205 7.91 -14.72 -16.85
CA GLY A 205 8.31 -14.59 -15.44
C GLY A 205 7.27 -13.99 -14.51
N LEU A 206 7.77 -13.48 -13.38
CA LEU A 206 7.03 -12.91 -12.27
C LEU A 206 7.74 -11.63 -11.81
N VAL A 207 6.98 -10.62 -11.39
CA VAL A 207 7.51 -9.43 -10.73
C VAL A 207 6.83 -9.29 -9.38
N GLY A 208 7.60 -8.95 -8.35
CA GLY A 208 7.06 -8.60 -7.05
C GLY A 208 7.15 -7.11 -6.77
N PHE A 209 6.18 -6.59 -6.03
CA PHE A 209 6.29 -5.27 -5.41
C PHE A 209 5.54 -5.26 -4.08
N THR A 210 5.84 -4.27 -3.25
CA THR A 210 5.25 -4.11 -1.92
C THR A 210 4.46 -2.82 -1.82
N ALA A 211 3.45 -2.80 -0.95
CA ALA A 211 2.75 -1.57 -0.62
C ALA A 211 2.23 -1.61 0.82
N ARG A 212 2.42 -0.50 1.54
CA ARG A 212 1.80 -0.30 2.85
C ARG A 212 0.36 0.17 2.69
N ALA A 213 -0.55 -0.42 3.44
CA ALA A 213 -1.92 0.05 3.56
C ALA A 213 -1.93 1.43 4.25
N SER A 214 -2.73 2.34 3.71
CA SER A 214 -3.01 3.65 4.30
C SER A 214 -4.43 4.04 3.96
N VAL A 215 -5.03 4.93 4.75
CA VAL A 215 -6.37 5.49 4.48
C VAL A 215 -6.20 6.98 4.21
N VAL A 216 -6.92 7.52 3.22
CA VAL A 216 -6.98 8.97 3.03
C VAL A 216 -7.73 9.57 4.20
N GLN A 217 -7.08 10.47 4.93
CA GLN A 217 -7.76 11.38 5.85
C GLN A 217 -8.27 12.56 5.00
N ASP A 218 -9.58 12.78 5.01
CA ASP A 218 -10.21 13.95 4.38
C ASP A 218 -9.90 15.24 5.15
#